data_AF-A0A4S4A0R9-F1
#
_entry.id   AF-A0A4S4A0R9-F1
#
_cell.length_a   1.000
_cell.length_b   1.000
_cell.length_c   1.000
_cell.angle_alpha   90.00
_cell.angle_beta   90.00
_cell.angle_gamma   90.00
#
_symmetry.space_group_name_H-M   'P 1'
#
loop_
_entity.id
_entity.type
_entity.pdbx_description
1 polymer ?
#
loop_
_entity_poly.entity_id
_entity_poly.type
_entity_poly.pdbx_seq_one_letter_code
_entity_poly.pdbx_strand_id
1 'polypeptide(L)'
;MASELTIYTIYKTQNEDKYFLLRTERPSFSNAYQTQEDMAYKIEQQKRSYMLAQLGTNFERIGEHQDYPIGEVLYLDNGNLELDVYYMETKSGWPWVILGTANSESEFLTQLNDDDDLLRLDPIGEPKHIKATFVIENDFDFSEIENGNIKDLRPE
;
A
#
# COMPACT_ATOMS: atom_id res chain seq x y z
N MET A 1 12.43 17.27 -6.61
CA MET A 1 11.01 16.86 -6.61
C MET A 1 10.98 15.43 -6.14
N ALA A 2 10.10 15.10 -5.21
CA ALA A 2 9.82 13.72 -4.85
C ALA A 2 8.88 13.15 -5.91
N SER A 3 9.15 11.93 -6.37
CA SER A 3 8.26 11.21 -7.28
C SER A 3 6.97 10.82 -6.57
N GLU A 4 5.99 10.41 -7.37
CA GLU A 4 4.87 9.64 -6.87
C GLU A 4 5.37 8.39 -6.14
N LEU A 5 4.62 8.00 -5.11
CA LEU A 5 4.94 6.86 -4.26
C LEU A 5 3.72 5.96 -4.20
N THR A 6 3.87 4.72 -4.67
CA THR A 6 2.85 3.68 -4.52
C THR A 6 3.00 3.03 -3.16
N ILE A 7 1.89 2.88 -2.45
CA ILE A 7 1.85 2.36 -1.09
C ILE A 7 0.90 1.16 -1.04
N TYR A 8 1.40 0.05 -0.50
CA TYR A 8 0.67 -1.19 -0.32
C TYR A 8 0.45 -1.43 1.16
N THR A 9 -0.81 -1.41 1.62
CA THR A 9 -1.13 -1.58 3.04
C THR A 9 -2.03 -2.79 3.26
N ILE A 10 -1.61 -3.67 4.16
CA ILE A 10 -2.41 -4.82 4.61
C ILE A 10 -3.31 -4.38 5.76
N TYR A 11 -4.60 -4.62 5.60
CA TYR A 11 -5.61 -4.44 6.63
C TYR A 11 -6.29 -5.76 6.96
N LYS A 12 -6.69 -5.91 8.22
CA LYS A 12 -7.52 -7.00 8.70
C LYS A 12 -8.79 -6.45 9.32
N THR A 13 -9.94 -7.03 9.05
CA THR A 13 -11.17 -6.68 9.78
C THR A 13 -11.10 -7.21 11.22
N GLN A 14 -11.49 -6.43 12.22
CA GLN A 14 -11.40 -6.87 13.63
C GLN A 14 -12.44 -7.94 13.99
N ASN A 15 -13.57 -7.95 13.29
CA ASN A 15 -14.71 -8.83 13.59
C ASN A 15 -14.74 -10.10 12.72
N GLU A 16 -13.98 -10.13 11.62
CA GLU A 16 -13.95 -11.23 10.65
C GLU A 16 -12.49 -11.50 10.29
N ASP A 17 -12.09 -12.75 10.02
CA ASP A 17 -10.71 -13.06 9.61
C ASP A 17 -10.49 -12.78 8.11
N LYS A 18 -10.88 -11.58 7.67
CA LYS A 18 -10.74 -11.10 6.29
C LYS A 18 -9.62 -10.09 6.19
N TYR A 19 -8.81 -10.24 5.14
CA TYR A 19 -7.70 -9.36 4.84
C TYR A 19 -7.97 -8.57 3.56
N PHE A 20 -7.46 -7.34 3.54
CA PHE A 20 -7.49 -6.46 2.39
C PHE A 20 -6.08 -5.95 2.14
N LEU A 21 -5.67 -5.95 0.87
CA LEU A 21 -4.46 -5.32 0.41
C LEU A 21 -4.86 -4.09 -0.39
N LEU A 22 -4.63 -2.91 0.17
CA LEU A 22 -4.93 -1.64 -0.48
C LEU A 22 -3.68 -1.15 -1.21
N ARG A 23 -3.83 -0.77 -2.49
CA ARG A 23 -2.84 0.04 -3.21
C ARG A 23 -3.34 1.48 -3.29
N THR A 24 -2.57 2.41 -2.74
CA THR A 24 -2.80 3.86 -2.83
C THR A 24 -1.58 4.56 -3.42
N GLU A 25 -1.80 5.76 -3.93
CA GLU A 25 -0.77 6.60 -4.55
C GLU A 25 -0.68 7.93 -3.83
N ARG A 26 0.54 8.25 -3.37
CA ARG A 26 0.88 9.57 -2.87
C ARG A 26 1.41 10.42 -4.03
N PRO A 27 0.76 11.54 -4.37
CA PRO A 27 1.20 12.40 -5.46
C PRO A 27 2.64 12.90 -5.29
N SER A 28 3.30 13.18 -6.41
CA SER A 28 4.60 13.87 -6.43
C SER A 28 4.49 15.28 -5.82
N PHE A 29 5.58 15.75 -5.21
CA PHE A 29 5.65 17.11 -4.66
C PHE A 29 7.03 17.72 -4.82
N SER A 30 7.13 19.04 -4.72
CA SER A 30 8.42 19.72 -4.71
C SER A 30 9.06 19.70 -3.33
N ASN A 31 10.29 19.19 -3.25
CA ASN A 31 11.11 19.23 -2.03
C ASN A 31 11.46 20.66 -1.57
N ALA A 32 11.14 21.67 -2.38
CA ALA A 32 11.34 23.08 -2.02
C ALA A 32 10.21 23.62 -1.12
N TYR A 33 9.06 22.93 -1.04
CA TYR A 33 7.87 23.44 -0.37
C TYR A 33 7.25 22.40 0.56
N GLN A 34 7.45 22.59 1.87
CA GLN A 34 6.88 21.72 2.91
C GLN A 34 5.36 21.61 2.80
N THR A 35 4.68 22.68 2.39
CA THR A 35 3.21 22.69 2.22
C THR A 35 2.75 21.71 1.15
N GLN A 36 3.51 21.52 0.08
CA GLN A 36 3.17 20.54 -0.96
C GLN A 36 3.39 19.10 -0.49
N GLU A 37 4.45 18.87 0.30
CA GLU A 37 4.68 17.58 0.95
C GLU A 37 3.51 17.23 1.87
N ASP A 38 3.14 18.13 2.80
CA ASP A 38 2.04 17.92 3.74
C ASP A 38 0.71 17.65 3.02
N MET A 39 0.47 18.34 1.90
CA MET A 39 -0.71 18.10 1.07
C MET A 39 -0.69 16.73 0.41
N ALA A 40 0.44 16.30 -0.14
CA ALA A 40 0.56 14.98 -0.77
C ALA A 40 0.24 13.85 0.23
N TYR A 41 0.77 13.93 1.45
CA TYR A 41 0.42 12.99 2.52
C TYR A 41 -1.07 13.05 2.88
N LYS A 42 -1.67 14.23 2.99
CA LYS A 42 -3.09 14.36 3.30
C LYS A 42 -3.98 13.76 2.22
N ILE A 43 -3.65 13.97 0.94
CA ILE A 43 -4.41 13.42 -0.19
C ILE A 43 -4.42 11.88 -0.10
N GLU A 44 -3.24 11.27 0.08
CA GLU A 44 -3.12 9.82 0.22
C GLU A 44 -3.92 9.29 1.41
N GLN A 45 -3.80 9.94 2.59
CA GLN A 45 -4.54 9.55 3.79
C GLN A 45 -6.06 9.67 3.62
N GLN A 46 -6.53 10.71 2.92
CA GLN A 46 -7.94 10.90 2.61
C GLN A 46 -8.46 9.80 1.70
N LYS A 47 -7.74 9.49 0.61
CA LYS A 47 -8.10 8.40 -0.31
C LYS A 47 -8.16 7.06 0.43
N ARG A 48 -7.12 6.73 1.20
CA ARG A 48 -7.06 5.50 2.00
C ARG A 48 -8.22 5.40 2.99
N SER A 49 -8.50 6.48 3.71
CA SER A 49 -9.62 6.52 4.67
C SER A 49 -10.97 6.33 3.98
N TYR A 50 -11.15 6.94 2.81
CA TYR A 50 -12.35 6.79 2.00
C TYR A 50 -12.53 5.34 1.53
N MET A 51 -11.48 4.73 0.96
CA MET A 51 -11.52 3.32 0.53
C MET A 51 -11.92 2.40 1.70
N LEU A 52 -11.27 2.56 2.86
CA LEU A 52 -11.61 1.77 4.06
C LEU A 52 -13.07 1.97 4.48
N ALA A 53 -13.58 3.21 4.46
CA ALA A 53 -14.98 3.49 4.79
C ALA A 53 -15.97 2.83 3.83
N GLN A 54 -15.63 2.70 2.55
CA GLN A 54 -16.44 1.99 1.55
C GLN A 54 -16.39 0.47 1.73
N LEU A 55 -15.24 -0.08 2.14
CA LEU A 55 -15.06 -1.52 2.37
C LEU A 55 -15.70 -2.01 3.67
N GLY A 56 -15.85 -1.14 4.67
CA GLY A 56 -16.52 -1.48 5.92
C GLY A 56 -16.06 -0.64 7.12
N THR A 57 -16.11 -1.25 8.30
CA THR A 57 -15.69 -0.61 9.56
C THR A 57 -14.80 -1.54 10.37
N ASN A 58 -13.99 -0.95 11.27
CA ASN A 58 -13.11 -1.66 12.20
C ASN A 58 -11.99 -2.45 11.52
N PHE A 59 -11.08 -1.74 10.85
CA PHE A 59 -9.87 -2.31 10.28
C PHE A 59 -8.67 -2.11 11.22
N GLU A 60 -7.83 -3.14 11.31
CA GLU A 60 -6.52 -3.11 11.92
C GLU A 60 -5.46 -3.11 10.82
N ARG A 61 -4.47 -2.21 10.91
CA ARG A 61 -3.33 -2.17 9.98
C ARG A 61 -2.29 -3.21 10.40
N ILE A 62 -2.06 -4.18 9.53
CA ILE A 62 -1.11 -5.27 9.76
C ILE A 62 0.30 -4.87 9.32
N GLY A 63 0.42 -4.21 8.17
CA GLY A 63 1.72 -3.81 7.63
C GLY A 63 1.59 -2.90 6.40
N GLU A 64 2.68 -2.23 6.05
CA GLU A 64 2.80 -1.43 4.85
C GLU A 64 4.15 -1.66 4.17
N HIS A 65 4.10 -1.69 2.84
CA HIS A 65 5.25 -1.72 1.95
C HIS A 65 5.12 -0.57 0.95
N GLN A 66 6.23 0.06 0.60
CA GLN A 66 6.23 1.19 -0.31
C GLN A 66 7.09 0.87 -1.54
N ASP A 67 6.71 1.45 -2.67
CA ASP A 67 7.35 1.30 -3.98
C ASP A 67 7.13 -0.08 -4.63
N TYR A 68 8.07 -1.03 -4.44
CA TYR A 68 8.21 -2.19 -5.32
C TYR A 68 8.01 -3.52 -4.57
N PRO A 69 6.77 -3.93 -4.27
CA PRO A 69 6.52 -5.23 -3.69
C PRO A 69 6.77 -6.36 -4.71
N ILE A 70 6.91 -7.56 -4.19
CA ILE A 70 7.10 -8.77 -4.99
C ILE A 70 5.79 -9.13 -5.72
N GLY A 71 5.86 -9.41 -7.02
CA GLY A 71 4.76 -9.94 -7.82
C GLY A 71 4.08 -8.95 -8.76
N GLU A 72 3.98 -9.33 -10.04
CA GLU A 72 3.53 -8.47 -11.14
C GLU A 72 2.05 -8.05 -11.04
N VAL A 73 1.21 -8.89 -10.43
CA VAL A 73 -0.23 -8.63 -10.29
C VAL A 73 -0.53 -7.36 -9.51
N LEU A 74 0.38 -6.96 -8.60
CA LEU A 74 0.24 -5.76 -7.77
C LEU A 74 0.38 -4.46 -8.57
N TYR A 75 0.92 -4.53 -9.79
CA TYR A 75 1.12 -3.39 -10.70
C TYR A 75 0.02 -3.25 -11.74
N LEU A 76 -0.97 -4.15 -11.77
CA LEU A 76 -2.07 -4.07 -12.74
C LEU A 76 -3.06 -2.96 -12.37
N ASP A 77 -3.73 -2.38 -13.36
CA ASP A 77 -4.76 -1.34 -13.16
C ASP A 77 -6.15 -1.91 -12.85
N ASN A 78 -6.22 -3.18 -12.46
CA ASN A 78 -7.45 -3.85 -12.01
C ASN A 78 -7.30 -4.36 -10.57
N GLY A 79 -8.17 -3.89 -9.68
CA GLY A 79 -8.31 -4.45 -8.36
C GLY A 79 -9.55 -5.34 -8.26
N ASN A 80 -10.11 -5.43 -7.05
CA ASN A 80 -11.19 -6.35 -6.67
C ASN A 80 -10.87 -7.83 -6.98
N LEU A 81 -9.63 -8.24 -6.71
CA LEU A 81 -9.13 -9.60 -6.92
C LEU A 81 -8.78 -10.24 -5.59
N GLU A 82 -8.97 -11.56 -5.48
CA GLU A 82 -8.51 -12.31 -4.32
C GLU A 82 -7.10 -12.84 -4.60
N LEU A 83 -6.13 -12.49 -3.75
CA LEU A 83 -4.72 -12.82 -3.94
C LEU A 83 -4.15 -13.57 -2.74
N ASP A 84 -3.24 -14.51 -3.03
CA ASP A 84 -2.34 -15.09 -2.05
C ASP A 84 -1.19 -14.12 -1.80
N VAL A 85 -1.14 -13.57 -0.59
CA VAL A 85 -0.16 -12.55 -0.18
C VAL A 85 0.75 -13.14 0.89
N TYR A 86 2.05 -12.99 0.68
CA TYR A 86 3.08 -13.26 1.66
C TYR A 86 3.62 -11.94 2.18
N TYR A 87 3.88 -11.89 3.49
CA TYR A 87 4.54 -10.73 4.10
C TYR A 87 5.48 -11.11 5.24
N MET A 88 6.50 -10.29 5.45
CA MET A 88 7.52 -10.44 6.49
C MET A 88 7.74 -9.10 7.19
N GLU A 89 7.94 -9.14 8.50
CA GLU A 89 8.33 -7.97 9.27
C GLU A 89 9.76 -7.55 8.93
N THR A 90 10.07 -6.27 9.11
CA THR A 90 11.44 -5.75 8.95
C THR A 90 12.01 -5.31 10.29
N LYS A 91 13.34 -5.18 10.38
CA LYS A 91 13.98 -4.60 11.58
C LYS A 91 13.57 -3.15 11.87
N SER A 92 13.06 -2.42 10.86
CA SER A 92 12.52 -1.08 11.05
C SER A 92 11.28 -1.06 11.95
N GLY A 93 10.67 -2.21 12.22
CA GLY A 93 9.54 -2.36 13.13
C GLY A 93 8.21 -1.91 12.51
N TRP A 94 7.14 -2.02 13.30
CA TRP A 94 5.80 -1.66 12.83
C TRP A 94 5.74 -0.20 12.36
N PRO A 95 5.11 0.09 11.20
CA PRO A 95 4.26 -0.79 10.39
C PRO A 95 4.98 -1.46 9.20
N TRP A 96 6.30 -1.42 9.12
CA TRP A 96 7.05 -1.75 7.91
C TRP A 96 7.14 -3.26 7.69
N VAL A 97 6.75 -3.69 6.48
CA VAL A 97 6.84 -5.08 6.05
C VAL A 97 7.39 -5.17 4.63
N ILE A 98 7.98 -6.32 4.30
CA ILE A 98 8.12 -6.74 2.91
C ILE A 98 6.89 -7.55 2.57
N LEU A 99 6.25 -7.28 1.44
CA LEU A 99 5.09 -8.06 1.00
C LEU A 99 5.14 -8.34 -0.49
N GLY A 100 4.35 -9.32 -0.90
CA GLY A 100 4.12 -9.61 -2.30
C GLY A 100 3.21 -10.79 -2.53
N THR A 101 3.02 -11.11 -3.81
CA THR A 101 2.25 -12.29 -4.25
C THR A 101 3.17 -13.31 -4.86
N ALA A 102 2.96 -14.58 -4.51
CA ALA A 102 3.70 -15.72 -5.08
C ALA A 102 2.80 -16.97 -5.02
N ASN A 103 3.10 -17.98 -5.83
CA ASN A 103 2.35 -19.25 -5.81
C ASN A 103 2.74 -20.13 -4.61
N SER A 104 3.87 -19.82 -3.96
CA SER A 104 4.35 -20.52 -2.77
C SER A 104 5.29 -19.66 -1.93
N GLU A 105 5.43 -20.02 -0.66
CA GLU A 105 6.39 -19.41 0.25
C GLU A 105 7.84 -19.48 -0.28
N SER A 106 8.22 -20.62 -0.87
CA SER A 106 9.55 -20.79 -1.46
C SER A 106 9.79 -19.83 -2.61
N GLU A 107 8.78 -19.59 -3.45
CA GLU A 107 8.89 -18.65 -4.56
C GLU A 107 9.01 -17.20 -4.06
N PHE A 108 8.23 -16.83 -3.04
CA PHE A 108 8.34 -15.53 -2.38
C PHE A 108 9.74 -15.31 -1.81
N LEU A 109 10.27 -16.30 -1.07
CA LEU A 109 11.60 -16.24 -0.51
C LEU A 109 12.69 -16.22 -1.59
N THR A 110 12.53 -16.94 -2.69
CA THR A 110 13.48 -16.86 -3.82
C THR A 110 13.52 -15.46 -4.40
N GLN A 111 12.36 -14.86 -4.70
CA GLN A 111 12.30 -13.49 -5.24
C GLN A 111 12.85 -12.46 -4.24
N LEU A 112 12.58 -12.63 -2.95
CA LEU A 112 13.15 -11.79 -1.89
C LEU A 112 14.68 -11.89 -1.84
N ASN A 113 15.24 -13.09 -1.92
CA ASN A 113 16.69 -13.30 -1.84
C ASN A 113 17.42 -12.86 -3.12
N ASP A 114 16.72 -12.79 -4.25
CA ASP A 114 17.26 -12.31 -5.53
C ASP A 114 17.21 -10.77 -5.66
N ASP A 115 16.54 -10.07 -4.73
CA ASP A 115 16.39 -8.61 -4.72
C ASP A 115 17.19 -7.96 -3.57
N ASP A 116 18.34 -7.38 -3.92
CA ASP A 116 19.23 -6.69 -2.98
C ASP A 116 18.57 -5.49 -2.27
N ASP A 117 17.62 -4.81 -2.91
CA ASP A 117 16.94 -3.65 -2.33
C ASP A 117 15.94 -4.09 -1.25
N LEU A 118 15.23 -5.19 -1.48
CA LEU A 118 14.36 -5.80 -0.47
C LEU A 118 15.17 -6.38 0.69
N LEU A 119 16.31 -7.02 0.44
CA LEU A 119 17.19 -7.51 1.50
C LEU A 119 17.75 -6.38 2.38
N ARG A 120 17.97 -5.18 1.82
CA ARG A 120 18.40 -3.99 2.60
C ARG A 120 17.35 -3.51 3.59
N LEU A 121 16.09 -3.92 3.44
CA LEU A 121 15.04 -3.64 4.43
C LEU A 121 15.16 -4.54 5.66
N ASP A 122 16.15 -5.45 5.73
CA ASP A 122 16.40 -6.32 6.87
C ASP A 122 15.14 -7.13 7.28
N PRO A 123 14.61 -8.02 6.41
CA PRO A 123 13.48 -8.88 6.77
C PRO A 123 13.82 -9.78 7.96
N ILE A 124 12.85 -10.00 8.84
CA ILE A 124 12.98 -10.82 10.04
C ILE A 124 11.82 -11.80 10.18
N GLY A 125 12.12 -12.96 10.78
CA GLY A 125 11.16 -14.02 11.00
C GLY A 125 10.89 -14.85 9.75
N GLU A 126 9.75 -15.55 9.74
CA GLU A 126 9.27 -16.36 8.62
C GLU A 126 8.15 -15.62 7.87
N PRO A 127 7.99 -15.84 6.56
CA PRO A 127 6.85 -15.32 5.81
C PRO A 127 5.51 -15.74 6.41
N LYS A 128 4.59 -14.80 6.51
CA LYS A 128 3.20 -15.05 6.87
C LYS A 128 2.37 -15.06 5.58
N HIS A 129 1.56 -16.09 5.41
CA HIS A 129 0.64 -16.23 4.27
C HIS A 129 -0.77 -15.80 4.68
N ILE A 130 -1.39 -14.96 3.85
CA ILE A 130 -2.79 -14.55 3.98
C ILE A 130 -3.45 -14.56 2.62
N LYS A 131 -4.78 -14.74 2.64
CA LYS A 131 -5.62 -14.52 1.48
C LYS A 131 -6.28 -13.16 1.61
N ALA A 132 -5.96 -12.24 0.71
CA ALA A 132 -6.40 -10.85 0.80
C ALA A 132 -7.22 -10.44 -0.43
N THR A 133 -8.25 -9.62 -0.21
CA THR A 133 -8.91 -8.90 -1.30
C THR A 133 -8.06 -7.70 -1.66
N PHE A 134 -7.46 -7.74 -2.84
CA PHE A 134 -6.70 -6.65 -3.42
C PHE A 134 -7.63 -5.61 -4.01
N VAL A 135 -7.45 -4.36 -3.60
CA VAL A 135 -8.24 -3.22 -4.03
C VAL A 135 -7.32 -2.05 -4.29
N ILE A 136 -7.64 -1.30 -5.33
CA ILE A 136 -6.84 -0.17 -5.81
C ILE A 136 -7.71 1.07 -5.92
N GLU A 137 -7.08 2.23 -6.07
CA GLU A 137 -7.79 3.50 -6.23
C GLU A 137 -8.86 3.47 -7.35
N ASN A 138 -8.55 2.84 -8.49
CA ASN A 138 -9.48 2.72 -9.63
C ASN A 138 -10.77 1.96 -9.32
N ASP A 139 -10.84 1.24 -8.21
CA ASP A 139 -12.05 0.54 -7.78
C ASP A 139 -13.09 1.47 -7.12
N PHE A 140 -12.74 2.74 -6.89
CA PHE A 140 -13.55 3.71 -6.14
C PHE A 140 -13.77 5.01 -6.91
N ASP A 141 -14.89 5.68 -6.60
CA ASP A 141 -15.19 7.02 -7.12
C ASP A 141 -14.70 8.10 -6.14
N PHE A 142 -13.61 8.78 -6.49
CA PHE A 142 -13.03 9.86 -5.69
C PHE A 142 -13.51 11.26 -6.08
N SER A 143 -14.57 11.38 -6.89
CA SER A 143 -15.08 12.67 -7.36
C SER A 143 -15.36 13.67 -6.22
N GLU A 144 -15.76 13.18 -5.04
CA GLU A 144 -16.00 14.02 -3.85
C GLU A 144 -14.70 14.57 -3.21
N ILE A 145 -13.59 13.87 -3.33
CA ILE A 145 -12.28 14.24 -2.79
C ILE A 145 -11.54 15.19 -3.75
N GLU A 146 -11.60 14.92 -5.05
CA GLU A 146 -10.91 15.72 -6.08
C GLU A 146 -11.43 17.16 -6.16
N ASN A 147 -12.75 17.35 -6.00
CA ASN A 147 -13.36 18.68 -6.02
C ASN A 147 -12.92 19.58 -4.85
N GLY A 148 -12.44 19.00 -3.75
CA GLY A 148 -11.88 19.73 -2.61
C GLY A 148 -10.40 20.11 -2.78
N ASN A 149 -9.60 19.23 -3.39
CA ASN A 149 -8.14 19.35 -3.40
C ASN A 149 -7.55 20.07 -4.64
N ILE A 150 -8.27 20.10 -5.78
CA ILE A 150 -7.77 20.72 -7.04
C ILE A 150 -7.62 22.25 -6.94
N LYS A 151 -8.32 22.92 -6.01
CA LYS A 151 -8.20 24.38 -5.84
C LYS A 151 -6.87 24.82 -5.20
N ASP A 152 -6.25 23.97 -4.39
CA ASP A 152 -5.15 24.37 -3.49
C ASP A 152 -3.76 23.93 -3.99
N LEU A 153 -3.69 23.18 -5.10
CA LEU A 153 -2.44 22.70 -5.71
C LEU A 153 -1.89 23.61 -6.82
N ARG A 154 -2.59 24.70 -7.16
CA ARG A 154 -2.07 25.67 -8.13
C ARG A 154 -1.15 26.64 -7.39
N PRO A 155 0.11 26.81 -7.82
CA PRO A 155 0.88 27.95 -7.37
C PRO A 155 0.17 29.22 -7.87
N GLU A 156 -0.03 30.20 -6.97
CA GLU A 156 -0.24 31.59 -7.39
C GLU A 156 1.01 32.13 -8.11
#